data_AF-A0A8I3WFW1-F1
#
_entry.id   AF-A0A8I3WFW1-F1
#
_cell.length_a   1.000
_cell.length_b   1.000
_cell.length_c   1.000
_cell.angle_alpha   90.00
_cell.angle_beta   90.00
_cell.angle_gamma   90.00
#
_symmetry.space_group_name_H-M   'P 1'
#
loop_
_entity.id
_entity.type
_entity.pdbx_description
1 polymer ?
#
loop_
_entity_poly.entity_id
_entity_poly.type
_entity_poly.pdbx_seq_one_letter_code
_entity_poly.pdbx_strand_id
1 'polypeptide(L)'
;MEAGPPGSSRPTELGPCLSGQRGADQAASASLQSAARAQLGRHPLAVAAVLPAGGCGERMGVPTPKQFCPILERPLISYTLQALERVFWIKDIVVVVTGENMEVMKSIIQKYQHKRISLVEAGVTRHRSIFNGLKALAEDQLNCKLSKPEIVIIHDAVRPFVEEDILLKVVTAAKEHGAAGAIRPLVSTVISPSADGCLDHSLERARHRASEMPQAFLFDVIYEAYQQHVKVTSEALCHAGRDLQQIILDQCYNFVCVNVMTSDLQETQKLLSILEESHLSILYPVVVVSVHFLDFKLVPPSQKMENLMQIREFAKEVKKRNIWLCGLLISYPQDEQKLQESLRQGAIIIASLIKERNSGLVGQLLIA
;
A
#
# COMPACT_ATOMS: atom_id res chain seq x y z
N MET A 1 26.95 -50.72 -62.87
CA MET A 1 25.52 -50.80 -63.23
C MET A 1 24.98 -49.38 -63.27
N GLU A 2 24.02 -49.17 -64.16
CA GLU A 2 23.64 -47.94 -64.88
C GLU A 2 23.28 -46.68 -64.08
N ALA A 3 23.37 -45.57 -64.80
CA ALA A 3 23.02 -44.19 -64.42
C ALA A 3 21.50 -43.90 -64.43
N GLY A 4 21.10 -42.91 -63.65
CA GLY A 4 19.81 -42.20 -63.72
C GLY A 4 20.00 -40.71 -63.32
N PRO A 5 19.14 -39.78 -63.80
CA PRO A 5 19.55 -38.44 -64.26
C PRO A 5 19.55 -37.33 -63.17
N PRO A 6 20.21 -36.18 -63.41
CA PRO A 6 20.14 -35.03 -62.50
C PRO A 6 18.87 -34.20 -62.77
N GLY A 7 18.02 -34.10 -61.73
CA GLY A 7 16.85 -33.22 -61.69
C GLY A 7 17.19 -31.85 -61.11
N SER A 8 16.66 -30.82 -61.76
CA SER A 8 16.84 -29.38 -61.54
C SER A 8 16.62 -28.89 -60.10
N SER A 9 17.59 -28.16 -59.53
CA SER A 9 17.39 -27.28 -58.36
C SER A 9 17.38 -25.81 -58.80
N ARG A 10 16.20 -25.18 -58.72
CA ARG A 10 16.01 -23.72 -58.84
C ARG A 10 16.68 -23.00 -57.65
N PRO A 11 17.09 -21.73 -57.80
CA PRO A 11 17.69 -20.97 -56.71
C PRO A 11 16.65 -20.65 -55.64
N THR A 12 17.04 -20.84 -54.38
CA THR A 12 16.29 -20.43 -53.18
C THR A 12 16.16 -18.91 -53.15
N GLU A 13 14.92 -18.40 -53.13
CA GLU A 13 14.63 -16.98 -52.92
C GLU A 13 15.15 -16.53 -51.54
N LEU A 14 15.93 -15.45 -51.54
CA LEU A 14 16.28 -14.68 -50.35
C LEU A 14 15.02 -13.97 -49.85
N GLY A 15 14.57 -14.33 -48.65
CA GLY A 15 13.48 -13.64 -47.97
C GLY A 15 13.80 -12.15 -47.71
N PRO A 16 12.79 -11.27 -47.68
CA PRO A 16 13.00 -9.83 -47.62
C PRO A 16 13.60 -9.41 -46.27
N CYS A 17 14.66 -8.58 -46.36
CA CYS A 17 15.29 -7.92 -45.23
C CYS A 17 14.27 -7.09 -44.43
N LEU A 18 14.08 -7.43 -43.16
CA LEU A 18 13.36 -6.61 -42.17
C LEU A 18 14.24 -5.42 -41.74
N SER A 19 14.39 -4.43 -42.63
CA SER A 19 14.92 -3.11 -42.31
C SER A 19 13.84 -2.07 -42.57
N GLY A 20 12.99 -1.80 -41.58
CA GLY A 20 11.94 -0.78 -41.73
C GLY A 20 11.15 -0.39 -40.48
N GLN A 21 11.08 -1.23 -39.44
CA GLN A 21 10.15 -0.95 -38.32
C GLN A 21 10.70 -0.08 -37.18
N ARG A 22 12.03 0.12 -37.05
CA ARG A 22 12.58 0.94 -35.94
C ARG A 22 12.36 2.45 -36.11
N GLY A 23 12.22 2.95 -37.33
CA GLY A 23 12.04 4.39 -37.60
C GLY A 23 10.60 4.86 -37.40
N ALA A 24 9.61 4.01 -37.69
CA ALA A 24 8.19 4.35 -37.58
C ALA A 24 7.71 4.42 -36.12
N ASP A 25 8.15 3.49 -35.26
CA ASP A 25 7.78 3.48 -33.83
C ASP A 25 8.39 4.66 -33.07
N GLN A 26 9.60 5.09 -33.42
CA GLN A 26 10.23 6.27 -32.81
C GLN A 26 9.57 7.58 -33.26
N ALA A 27 9.20 7.69 -34.54
CA ALA A 27 8.49 8.85 -35.06
C ALA A 27 7.06 8.96 -34.52
N ALA A 28 6.34 7.83 -34.35
CA ALA A 28 5.03 7.78 -33.72
C ALA A 28 5.07 8.09 -32.22
N SER A 29 6.10 7.61 -31.51
CA SER A 29 6.36 7.97 -30.11
C SER A 29 6.63 9.47 -29.95
N ALA A 30 7.47 10.05 -30.81
CA ALA A 30 7.82 11.47 -30.76
C ALA A 30 6.63 12.39 -31.11
N SER A 31 5.77 12.00 -32.05
CA SER A 31 4.57 12.76 -32.42
C SER A 31 3.48 12.69 -31.35
N LEU A 32 3.30 11.54 -30.69
CA LEU A 32 2.43 11.40 -29.51
C LEU A 32 2.94 12.21 -28.31
N GLN A 33 4.27 12.24 -28.08
CA GLN A 33 4.90 13.07 -27.05
C GLN A 33 4.74 14.58 -27.32
N SER A 34 4.88 14.98 -28.59
CA SER A 34 4.64 16.36 -29.04
C SER A 34 3.17 16.78 -28.84
N ALA A 35 2.21 15.91 -29.17
CA ALA A 35 0.79 16.15 -28.97
C ALA A 35 0.38 16.16 -27.49
N ALA A 36 0.92 15.26 -26.66
CA ALA A 36 0.69 15.22 -25.22
C ALA A 36 1.27 16.46 -24.51
N ARG A 37 2.47 16.91 -24.91
CA ARG A 37 3.07 18.17 -24.45
C ARG A 37 2.25 19.39 -24.88
N ALA A 38 1.72 19.39 -26.11
CA ALA A 38 0.85 20.45 -26.61
C ALA A 38 -0.53 20.48 -25.92
N GLN A 39 -1.07 19.34 -25.51
CA GLN A 39 -2.31 19.24 -24.74
C GLN A 39 -2.14 19.70 -23.28
N LEU A 40 -1.00 19.38 -22.63
CA LEU A 40 -0.68 19.92 -21.29
C LEU A 40 -0.50 21.46 -21.30
N GLY A 41 -0.14 22.04 -22.44
CA GLY A 41 0.02 23.49 -22.59
C GLY A 41 -1.30 24.28 -22.60
N ARG A 42 -2.46 23.63 -22.72
CA ARG A 42 -3.77 24.33 -22.79
C ARG A 42 -4.48 24.48 -21.44
N HIS A 43 -4.10 23.71 -20.43
CA HIS A 43 -4.46 23.91 -19.03
C HIS A 43 -3.32 23.39 -18.14
N PRO A 44 -2.68 24.21 -17.29
CA PRO A 44 -1.60 23.74 -16.44
C PRO A 44 -2.16 22.75 -15.41
N LEU A 45 -1.96 21.45 -15.65
CA LEU A 45 -2.25 20.40 -14.68
C LEU A 45 -1.55 20.71 -13.37
N ALA A 46 -2.32 20.83 -12.29
CA ALA A 46 -1.76 20.99 -10.95
C ALA A 46 -1.24 19.63 -10.49
N VAL A 47 0.08 19.41 -10.58
CA VAL A 47 0.71 18.15 -10.19
C VAL A 47 1.62 18.32 -8.99
N ALA A 48 1.52 17.40 -8.02
CA ALA A 48 2.46 17.28 -6.91
C ALA A 48 3.00 15.85 -6.81
N ALA A 49 4.06 15.65 -6.04
CA ALA A 49 4.63 14.33 -5.77
C ALA A 49 4.70 14.06 -4.25
N VAL A 50 4.48 12.81 -3.84
CA VAL A 50 4.65 12.31 -2.48
C VAL A 50 5.68 11.19 -2.48
N LEU A 51 6.70 11.32 -1.63
CA LEU A 51 7.81 10.41 -1.51
C LEU A 51 7.86 9.81 -0.10
N PRO A 52 7.32 8.60 0.12
CA PRO A 52 7.52 7.88 1.37
C PRO A 52 9.01 7.48 1.52
N ALA A 53 9.67 8.08 2.51
CA ALA A 53 11.08 7.91 2.84
C ALA A 53 11.29 7.51 4.31
N GLY A 54 10.27 6.93 4.96
CA GLY A 54 10.30 6.50 6.36
C GLY A 54 10.77 5.05 6.60
N GLY A 55 11.10 4.30 5.54
CA GLY A 55 11.51 2.90 5.70
C GLY A 55 12.90 2.75 6.34
N CYS A 56 13.08 1.74 7.20
CA CYS A 56 14.34 1.41 7.89
C CYS A 56 15.34 0.63 7.02
N GLY A 57 14.91 0.02 5.91
CA GLY A 57 15.82 -0.63 4.98
C GLY A 57 16.37 -1.99 5.40
N GLU A 58 15.78 -2.65 6.40
CA GLU A 58 16.20 -3.91 7.04
C GLU A 58 16.81 -4.96 6.11
N ARG A 59 16.23 -5.15 4.92
CA ARG A 59 16.72 -6.13 3.92
C ARG A 59 18.14 -5.87 3.37
N MET A 60 18.72 -4.67 3.55
CA MET A 60 20.12 -4.42 3.15
C MET A 60 21.13 -4.68 4.25
N GLY A 61 20.69 -4.97 5.49
CA GLY A 61 21.61 -5.27 6.59
C GLY A 61 22.57 -4.12 6.95
N VAL A 62 22.26 -2.89 6.52
CA VAL A 62 23.03 -1.68 6.86
C VAL A 62 22.30 -0.92 7.97
N PRO A 63 23.03 -0.32 8.92
CA PRO A 63 22.43 0.44 10.03
C PRO A 63 21.75 1.73 9.55
N THR A 64 22.19 2.28 8.42
CA THR A 64 21.62 3.49 7.84
C THR A 64 20.49 3.13 6.87
N PRO A 65 19.31 3.76 6.99
CA PRO A 65 18.25 3.58 6.01
C PRO A 65 18.72 3.82 4.57
N LYS A 66 18.35 2.93 3.65
CA LYS A 66 18.89 2.86 2.27
C LYS A 66 18.83 4.19 1.52
N GLN A 67 17.78 4.97 1.75
CA GLN A 67 17.56 6.28 1.15
C GLN A 67 18.64 7.32 1.52
N PHE A 68 19.32 7.14 2.66
CA PHE A 68 20.41 8.01 3.11
C PHE A 68 21.80 7.42 2.84
N CYS A 69 21.90 6.20 2.33
CA CYS A 69 23.18 5.61 1.96
C CYS A 69 23.88 6.48 0.90
N PRO A 70 25.17 6.80 1.09
CA PRO A 70 25.92 7.59 0.13
C PRO A 70 26.30 6.77 -1.10
N ILE A 71 26.08 7.34 -2.28
CA ILE A 71 26.66 6.93 -3.55
C ILE A 71 27.51 8.11 -4.00
N LEU A 72 28.82 7.90 -4.16
CA LEU A 72 29.77 8.99 -4.45
C LEU A 72 29.60 10.16 -3.47
N GLU A 73 29.56 9.84 -2.17
CA GLU A 73 29.39 10.81 -1.05
C GLU A 73 28.06 11.58 -1.02
N ARG A 74 27.14 11.28 -1.94
CA ARG A 74 25.81 11.89 -2.01
C ARG A 74 24.73 10.88 -1.63
N PRO A 75 23.79 11.22 -0.72
CA PRO A 75 22.75 10.27 -0.30
C PRO A 75 21.81 9.95 -1.47
N LEU A 76 21.41 8.68 -1.58
CA LEU A 76 20.56 8.17 -2.67
C LEU A 76 19.30 9.02 -2.92
N ILE A 77 18.60 9.43 -1.87
CA ILE A 77 17.38 10.25 -1.97
C ILE A 77 17.63 11.58 -2.69
N SER A 78 18.82 12.16 -2.55
CA SER A 78 19.19 13.42 -3.20
C SER A 78 19.20 13.30 -4.72
N TYR A 79 19.50 12.12 -5.27
CA TYR A 79 19.40 11.87 -6.72
C TYR A 79 17.94 11.81 -7.18
N THR A 80 17.08 11.13 -6.41
CA THR A 80 15.65 11.04 -6.70
C THR A 80 14.97 12.42 -6.66
N LEU A 81 15.29 13.25 -5.67
CA LEU A 81 14.79 14.62 -5.61
C LEU A 81 15.23 15.44 -6.81
N GLN A 82 16.51 15.35 -7.20
CA GLN A 82 17.01 16.06 -8.38
C GLN A 82 16.29 15.62 -9.66
N ALA A 83 15.97 14.34 -9.81
CA ALA A 83 15.25 13.83 -10.97
C ALA A 83 13.83 14.42 -11.06
N LEU A 84 13.10 14.44 -9.94
CA LEU A 84 11.77 15.07 -9.87
C LEU A 84 11.83 16.59 -10.02
N GLU A 85 12.87 17.23 -9.49
CA GLU A 85 13.04 18.67 -9.58
C GLU A 85 13.28 19.19 -11.01
N ARG A 86 13.91 18.37 -11.86
CA ARG A 86 14.10 18.68 -13.29
C ARG A 86 12.77 18.79 -14.05
N VAL A 87 11.70 18.19 -13.51
CA VAL A 87 10.37 18.24 -14.10
C VAL A 87 9.67 19.50 -13.63
N PHE A 88 9.56 20.49 -14.53
CA PHE A 88 9.08 21.84 -14.18
C PHE A 88 7.61 21.88 -13.77
N TRP A 89 6.79 20.97 -14.29
CA TRP A 89 5.34 20.94 -14.04
C TRP A 89 4.93 20.23 -12.74
N ILE A 90 5.87 19.57 -12.05
CA ILE A 90 5.65 19.09 -10.67
C ILE A 90 5.85 20.29 -9.74
N LYS A 91 4.76 20.83 -9.17
CA LYS A 91 4.81 22.07 -8.38
C LYS A 91 5.40 21.87 -6.99
N ASP A 92 5.00 20.80 -6.32
CA ASP A 92 5.35 20.52 -4.93
C ASP A 92 5.80 19.07 -4.78
N ILE A 93 6.84 18.85 -3.97
CA ILE A 93 7.38 17.53 -3.65
C ILE A 93 7.32 17.35 -2.13
N VAL A 94 6.40 16.52 -1.68
CA VAL A 94 6.24 16.17 -0.27
C VAL A 94 7.10 14.95 0.04
N VAL A 95 8.09 15.12 0.91
CA VAL A 95 8.99 14.06 1.34
C VAL A 95 8.64 13.66 2.76
N VAL A 96 8.33 12.38 2.94
CA VAL A 96 7.78 11.87 4.19
C VAL A 96 8.84 11.04 4.92
N VAL A 97 9.40 11.56 6.01
CA VAL A 97 10.54 10.98 6.75
C VAL A 97 10.20 10.75 8.22
N THR A 98 10.85 9.79 8.88
CA THR A 98 10.66 9.58 10.33
C THR A 98 11.13 10.81 11.12
N GLY A 99 10.57 11.01 12.31
CA GLY A 99 10.99 12.11 13.21
C GLY A 99 12.50 12.11 13.48
N GLU A 100 13.09 10.93 13.69
CA GLU A 100 14.54 10.74 13.89
C GLU A 100 15.39 11.26 12.72
N ASN A 101 14.90 11.13 11.49
CA ASN A 101 15.62 11.52 10.27
C ASN A 101 15.25 12.91 9.75
N MET A 102 14.38 13.64 10.46
CA MET A 102 13.91 14.96 10.03
C MET A 102 15.06 15.96 9.86
N GLU A 103 15.96 16.04 10.84
CA GLU A 103 17.11 16.95 10.81
C GLU A 103 18.15 16.54 9.76
N VAL A 104 18.36 15.24 9.57
CA VAL A 104 19.20 14.71 8.48
C VAL A 104 18.64 15.14 7.13
N MET A 105 17.33 15.01 6.93
CA MET A 105 16.69 15.40 5.67
C MET A 105 16.77 16.91 5.43
N LYS A 106 16.55 17.74 6.45
CA LYS A 106 16.75 19.21 6.36
C LYS A 106 18.18 19.56 5.96
N SER A 107 19.17 18.90 6.57
CA SER A 107 20.59 19.08 6.20
C SER A 107 20.86 18.71 4.75
N ILE A 108 20.29 17.61 4.25
CA ILE A 108 20.39 17.19 2.84
C ILE A 108 19.77 18.24 1.92
N ILE A 109 18.57 18.74 2.22
CA ILE A 109 17.89 19.78 1.42
C ILE A 109 18.76 21.02 1.33
N GLN A 110 19.30 21.51 2.45
CA GLN A 110 20.17 22.69 2.48
C GLN A 110 21.49 22.46 1.73
N LYS A 111 22.18 21.33 1.99
CA LYS A 111 23.47 21.00 1.39
C LYS A 111 23.41 20.90 -0.13
N TYR A 112 22.35 20.30 -0.66
CA TYR A 112 22.18 20.09 -2.11
C TYR A 112 21.24 21.10 -2.76
N GLN A 113 20.75 22.09 -2.01
CA GLN A 113 19.89 23.19 -2.48
C GLN A 113 18.61 22.72 -3.18
N HIS A 114 18.02 21.63 -2.68
CA HIS A 114 16.74 21.11 -3.18
C HIS A 114 15.62 22.14 -2.99
N LYS A 115 14.73 22.23 -3.96
CA LYS A 115 13.66 23.24 -4.04
C LYS A 115 12.29 22.58 -4.13
N ARG A 116 11.25 23.31 -3.72
CA ARG A 116 9.85 22.83 -3.76
C ARG A 116 9.62 21.58 -2.88
N ILE A 117 10.47 21.42 -1.86
CA ILE A 117 10.40 20.28 -0.95
C ILE A 117 9.66 20.70 0.33
N SER A 118 8.63 19.93 0.67
CA SER A 118 7.94 20.03 1.96
C SER A 118 8.16 18.74 2.73
N LEU A 119 8.50 18.86 4.02
CA LEU A 119 8.76 17.72 4.88
C LEU A 119 7.55 17.41 5.74
N VAL A 120 7.22 16.12 5.84
CA VAL A 120 6.14 15.60 6.68
C VAL A 120 6.64 14.40 7.46
N GLU A 121 6.12 14.22 8.67
CA GLU A 121 6.44 13.07 9.49
C GLU A 121 5.85 11.77 8.92
N ALA A 122 6.67 10.73 8.86
CA ALA A 122 6.29 9.41 8.40
C ALA A 122 5.44 8.65 9.42
N GLY A 123 4.49 7.87 8.91
CA GLY A 123 3.80 6.87 9.70
C GLY A 123 4.61 5.58 9.79
N VAL A 124 4.21 4.70 10.71
CA VAL A 124 4.87 3.40 10.95
C VAL A 124 4.80 2.42 9.77
N THR A 125 3.96 2.70 8.76
CA THR A 125 3.86 1.90 7.52
C THR A 125 4.00 2.80 6.29
N ARG A 126 4.32 2.20 5.14
CA ARG A 126 4.36 2.91 3.86
C ARG A 126 3.04 3.59 3.54
N HIS A 127 1.90 2.92 3.75
CA HIS A 127 0.57 3.49 3.50
C HIS A 127 0.27 4.68 4.41
N ARG A 128 0.56 4.60 5.71
CA ARG A 128 0.38 5.75 6.63
C ARG A 128 1.27 6.92 6.26
N SER A 129 2.50 6.66 5.81
CA SER A 129 3.40 7.71 5.31
C SER A 129 2.85 8.39 4.06
N ILE A 130 2.34 7.62 3.09
CA ILE A 130 1.69 8.21 1.90
C ILE A 130 0.49 9.07 2.33
N PHE A 131 -0.36 8.57 3.23
CA PHE A 131 -1.52 9.31 3.70
C PHE A 131 -1.16 10.64 4.38
N ASN A 132 -0.12 10.66 5.22
CA ASN A 132 0.38 11.90 5.82
C ASN A 132 0.83 12.89 4.74
N GLY A 133 1.51 12.41 3.70
CA GLY A 133 1.90 13.25 2.56
C GLY A 133 0.70 13.79 1.77
N LEU A 134 -0.34 12.99 1.57
CA LEU A 134 -1.59 13.43 0.93
C LEU A 134 -2.35 14.45 1.78
N LYS A 135 -2.40 14.27 3.11
CA LYS A 135 -2.99 15.24 4.04
C LYS A 135 -2.34 16.61 3.95
N ALA A 136 -1.00 16.64 3.88
CA ALA A 136 -0.27 17.89 3.72
C ALA A 136 -0.59 18.64 2.42
N LEU A 137 -1.03 17.93 1.37
CA LEU A 137 -1.50 18.50 0.11
C LEU A 137 -2.99 18.87 0.13
N ALA A 138 -3.80 18.23 0.99
CA ALA A 138 -5.24 18.46 1.10
C ALA A 138 -5.59 19.64 2.01
N GLU A 139 -4.89 19.77 3.12
CA GLU A 139 -5.22 20.70 4.20
C GLU A 139 -4.51 22.04 3.98
N ASP A 140 -5.28 23.12 3.97
CA ASP A 140 -4.78 24.49 4.06
C ASP A 140 -4.33 24.74 5.51
N GLN A 141 -3.28 24.03 5.93
CA GLN A 141 -2.76 24.19 7.29
C GLN A 141 -2.20 25.59 7.45
N LEU A 142 -2.49 26.21 8.60
CA LEU A 142 -2.14 27.59 8.95
C LEU A 142 -0.65 27.95 8.72
N ASN A 143 0.22 26.95 8.60
CA ASN A 143 1.67 27.08 8.43
C ASN A 143 2.24 26.41 7.15
N CYS A 144 1.43 25.86 6.25
CA CYS A 144 1.89 25.22 5.01
C CYS A 144 0.96 25.58 3.84
N LYS A 145 1.36 26.56 3.02
CA LYS A 145 0.66 26.93 1.79
C LYS A 145 0.99 25.96 0.66
N LEU A 146 0.53 24.72 0.76
CA LEU A 146 0.55 23.79 -0.37
C LEU A 146 -0.78 23.89 -1.11
N SER A 147 -0.73 23.98 -2.44
CA SER A 147 -1.94 23.99 -3.25
C SER A 147 -2.39 22.56 -3.51
N LYS A 148 -3.65 22.25 -3.24
CA LYS A 148 -4.26 20.97 -3.58
C LYS A 148 -4.03 20.66 -5.07
N PRO A 149 -3.36 19.55 -5.41
CA PRO A 149 -3.13 19.19 -6.81
C PRO A 149 -4.37 18.53 -7.41
N GLU A 150 -4.47 18.55 -8.74
CA GLU A 150 -5.42 17.73 -9.50
C GLU A 150 -4.92 16.28 -9.57
N ILE A 151 -3.61 16.10 -9.76
CA ILE A 151 -2.95 14.79 -9.85
C ILE A 151 -1.79 14.72 -8.87
N VAL A 152 -1.68 13.60 -8.17
CA VAL A 152 -0.55 13.32 -7.29
C VAL A 152 0.23 12.11 -7.77
N ILE A 153 1.55 12.24 -7.76
CA ILE A 153 2.49 11.17 -8.08
C ILE A 153 2.99 10.56 -6.77
N ILE A 154 2.95 9.23 -6.64
CA ILE A 154 3.60 8.49 -5.57
C ILE A 154 4.88 7.88 -6.13
N HIS A 155 6.03 8.18 -5.52
CA HIS A 155 7.33 7.65 -5.97
C HIS A 155 8.21 7.22 -4.80
N ASP A 156 8.98 6.13 -4.95
CA ASP A 156 9.86 5.68 -3.87
C ASP A 156 11.17 6.48 -3.86
N ALA A 157 11.61 6.92 -2.68
CA ALA A 157 12.84 7.68 -2.48
C ALA A 157 14.12 6.97 -2.96
N VAL A 158 14.10 5.64 -3.07
CA VAL A 158 15.24 4.79 -3.48
C VAL A 158 15.26 4.45 -4.96
N ARG A 159 14.48 5.15 -5.80
CA ARG A 159 14.40 4.95 -7.26
C ARG A 159 14.84 6.23 -8.01
N PRO A 160 16.15 6.51 -8.07
CA PRO A 160 16.67 7.79 -8.56
C PRO A 160 16.57 7.98 -10.08
N PHE A 161 16.43 6.91 -10.84
CA PHE A 161 16.40 6.92 -12.31
C PHE A 161 14.95 7.01 -12.83
N VAL A 162 14.28 8.12 -12.51
CA VAL A 162 12.95 8.44 -13.02
C VAL A 162 13.05 9.61 -13.99
N GLU A 163 12.46 9.45 -15.16
CA GLU A 163 12.53 10.42 -16.26
C GLU A 163 11.16 11.06 -16.53
N GLU A 164 11.16 12.25 -17.14
CA GLU A 164 9.94 12.99 -17.45
C GLU A 164 8.94 12.17 -18.29
N ASP A 165 9.44 11.37 -19.25
CA ASP A 165 8.62 10.59 -20.17
C ASP A 165 7.71 9.58 -19.46
N ILE A 166 8.21 8.87 -18.44
CA ILE A 166 7.38 7.91 -17.70
C ILE A 166 6.42 8.62 -16.76
N LEU A 167 6.83 9.73 -16.16
CA LEU A 167 5.99 10.56 -15.29
C LEU A 167 4.81 11.14 -16.09
N LEU A 168 5.07 11.65 -17.29
CA LEU A 168 4.03 12.18 -18.18
C LEU A 168 3.02 11.09 -18.55
N LYS A 169 3.50 9.89 -18.93
CA LYS A 169 2.61 8.76 -19.28
C LYS A 169 1.69 8.37 -18.13
N VAL A 170 2.20 8.23 -16.91
CA VAL A 170 1.35 7.87 -15.76
C VAL A 170 0.40 9.00 -15.38
N VAL A 171 0.82 10.27 -15.44
CA VAL A 171 -0.05 11.43 -15.18
C VAL A 171 -1.18 11.51 -16.20
N THR A 172 -0.88 11.38 -17.51
CA THR A 172 -1.90 11.38 -18.56
C THR A 172 -2.89 10.23 -18.38
N ALA A 173 -2.41 9.01 -18.13
CA ALA A 173 -3.28 7.86 -17.91
C ALA A 173 -4.13 8.00 -16.64
N ALA A 174 -3.56 8.52 -15.56
CA ALA A 174 -4.29 8.77 -14.31
C ALA A 174 -5.37 9.85 -14.49
N LYS A 175 -5.14 10.87 -15.33
CA LYS A 175 -6.16 11.87 -15.65
C LYS A 175 -7.39 11.23 -16.31
N GLU A 176 -7.17 10.27 -17.19
CA GLU A 176 -8.22 9.59 -17.94
C GLU A 176 -8.93 8.50 -17.11
N HIS A 177 -8.19 7.75 -16.29
CA HIS A 177 -8.68 6.54 -15.62
C HIS A 177 -8.82 6.67 -14.09
N GLY A 178 -8.46 7.82 -13.51
CA GLY A 178 -8.40 8.04 -12.06
C GLY A 178 -7.11 7.55 -11.39
N ALA A 179 -6.49 6.49 -11.91
CA ALA A 179 -5.25 5.91 -11.38
C ALA A 179 -4.39 5.30 -12.49
N ALA A 180 -3.07 5.36 -12.34
CA ALA A 180 -2.12 4.71 -13.24
C ALA A 180 -0.82 4.33 -12.51
N GLY A 181 -0.14 3.29 -13.00
CA GLY A 181 1.13 2.83 -12.42
C GLY A 181 2.06 2.23 -13.46
N ALA A 182 3.37 2.40 -13.24
CA ALA A 182 4.38 1.74 -14.04
C ALA A 182 4.39 0.23 -13.78
N ILE A 183 4.65 -0.57 -14.81
CA ILE A 183 4.73 -2.02 -14.71
C ILE A 183 5.96 -2.57 -15.42
N ARG A 184 6.46 -3.71 -14.95
CA ARG A 184 7.54 -4.48 -15.58
C ARG A 184 7.16 -5.96 -15.75
N PRO A 185 7.67 -6.65 -16.78
CA PRO A 185 7.52 -8.10 -16.88
C PRO A 185 8.23 -8.78 -15.70
N LEU A 186 7.64 -9.88 -15.22
CA LEU A 186 8.25 -10.72 -14.19
C LEU A 186 9.49 -11.43 -14.74
N VAL A 187 10.58 -11.39 -13.98
CA VAL A 187 11.80 -12.17 -14.29
C VAL A 187 11.67 -13.58 -13.72
N SER A 188 11.32 -13.67 -12.43
CA SER A 188 11.15 -14.93 -11.71
C SER A 188 9.71 -15.42 -11.72
N THR A 189 9.53 -16.73 -11.63
CA THR A 189 8.22 -17.34 -11.36
C THR A 189 7.76 -16.97 -9.96
N VAL A 190 6.51 -16.54 -9.84
CA VAL A 190 5.89 -16.28 -8.54
C VAL A 190 5.25 -17.57 -8.06
N ILE A 191 5.59 -17.98 -6.84
CA ILE A 191 5.07 -19.19 -6.20
C ILE A 191 4.32 -18.83 -4.93
N SER A 192 3.28 -19.60 -4.63
CA SER A 192 2.63 -19.63 -3.33
C SER A 192 3.22 -20.80 -2.54
N PRO A 193 3.82 -20.58 -1.35
CA PRO A 193 4.24 -21.65 -0.48
C PRO A 193 3.09 -22.15 0.40
N SER A 194 3.11 -23.44 0.73
CA SER A 194 2.28 -24.01 1.79
C SER A 194 2.80 -23.62 3.18
N ALA A 195 2.01 -23.91 4.23
CA ALA A 195 2.34 -23.51 5.61
C ALA A 195 3.65 -24.15 6.15
N ASP A 196 4.05 -25.29 5.61
CA ASP A 196 5.30 -26.01 5.90
C ASP A 196 6.49 -25.55 5.02
N GLY A 197 6.28 -24.55 4.16
CA GLY A 197 7.33 -23.98 3.31
C GLY A 197 7.59 -24.75 2.01
N CYS A 198 6.75 -25.73 1.68
CA CYS A 198 6.77 -26.43 0.40
C CYS A 198 6.06 -25.62 -0.70
N LEU A 199 6.26 -26.01 -1.96
CA LEU A 199 5.58 -25.40 -3.10
C LEU A 199 4.10 -25.85 -3.11
N ASP A 200 3.18 -24.89 -3.05
CA ASP A 200 1.74 -25.15 -3.23
C ASP A 200 1.35 -25.00 -4.70
N HIS A 201 1.48 -23.80 -5.27
CA HIS A 201 1.24 -23.56 -6.69
C HIS A 201 2.09 -22.41 -7.27
N SER A 202 2.15 -22.33 -8.59
CA SER A 202 2.85 -21.26 -9.32
C SER A 202 1.87 -20.41 -10.12
N LEU A 203 2.10 -19.09 -10.17
CA LEU A 203 1.31 -18.18 -11.00
C LEU A 203 1.76 -18.22 -12.46
N GLU A 204 0.80 -18.10 -13.38
CA GLU A 204 1.09 -18.02 -14.81
C GLU A 204 1.78 -16.68 -15.15
N ARG A 205 3.10 -16.72 -15.37
CA ARG A 205 3.95 -15.53 -15.53
C ARG A 205 3.48 -14.57 -16.63
N ALA A 206 2.93 -15.10 -17.73
CA ALA A 206 2.47 -14.29 -18.87
C ALA A 206 1.32 -13.33 -18.51
N ARG A 207 0.50 -13.70 -17.53
CA ARG A 207 -0.68 -12.93 -17.09
C ARG A 207 -0.39 -11.92 -15.98
N HIS A 208 0.82 -11.93 -15.42
CA HIS A 208 1.18 -11.11 -14.27
C HIS A 208 2.32 -10.14 -14.60
N ARG A 209 2.39 -9.03 -13.85
CA ARG A 209 3.41 -8.01 -13.99
C ARG A 209 3.85 -7.54 -12.60
N ALA A 210 5.09 -7.11 -12.47
CA ALA A 210 5.56 -6.42 -11.29
C ALA A 210 5.05 -4.97 -11.34
N SER A 211 4.37 -4.53 -10.28
CA SER A 211 3.99 -3.13 -10.10
C SER A 211 5.22 -2.33 -9.65
N GLU A 212 5.45 -1.19 -10.29
CA GLU A 212 6.60 -0.33 -10.05
C GLU A 212 6.15 1.12 -9.82
N MET A 213 7.08 1.95 -9.36
CA MET A 213 6.91 3.40 -9.30
C MET A 213 7.52 4.06 -10.56
N PRO A 214 7.05 5.24 -10.99
CA PRO A 214 6.03 6.07 -10.36
C PRO A 214 4.61 5.53 -10.55
N GLN A 215 3.72 5.90 -9.62
CA GLN A 215 2.28 5.77 -9.75
C GLN A 215 1.65 7.16 -9.69
N ALA A 216 0.54 7.39 -10.39
CA ALA A 216 -0.15 8.67 -10.40
C ALA A 216 -1.66 8.46 -10.23
N PHE A 217 -2.31 9.42 -9.59
CA PHE A 217 -3.73 9.34 -9.27
C PHE A 217 -4.36 10.73 -9.38
N LEU A 218 -5.64 10.78 -9.77
CA LEU A 218 -6.49 11.93 -9.43
C LEU A 218 -6.46 12.09 -7.91
N PHE A 219 -6.18 13.29 -7.44
CA PHE A 219 -5.94 13.54 -6.02
C PHE A 219 -7.13 13.13 -5.16
N ASP A 220 -8.34 13.52 -5.56
CA ASP A 220 -9.56 13.22 -4.80
C ASP A 220 -9.82 11.72 -4.69
N VAL A 221 -9.58 10.96 -5.77
CA VAL A 221 -9.75 9.51 -5.80
C VAL A 221 -8.84 8.82 -4.80
N ILE A 222 -7.54 9.13 -4.81
CA ILE A 222 -6.59 8.48 -3.91
C ILE A 222 -6.76 8.99 -2.47
N TYR A 223 -7.08 10.26 -2.27
CA TYR A 223 -7.27 10.83 -0.95
C TYR A 223 -8.50 10.22 -0.25
N GLU A 224 -9.63 10.12 -0.96
CA GLU A 224 -10.83 9.45 -0.47
C GLU A 224 -10.57 7.97 -0.16
N ALA A 225 -9.87 7.25 -1.06
CA ALA A 225 -9.50 5.87 -0.81
C ALA A 225 -8.71 5.72 0.51
N TYR A 226 -7.73 6.59 0.76
CA TYR A 226 -6.99 6.57 2.02
C TYR A 226 -7.82 7.01 3.24
N GLN A 227 -8.80 7.90 3.08
CA GLN A 227 -9.71 8.30 4.16
C GLN A 227 -10.64 7.14 4.57
N GLN A 228 -11.19 6.41 3.60
CA GLN A 228 -12.03 5.24 3.86
C GLN A 228 -11.25 4.13 4.58
N HIS A 229 -9.96 3.95 4.24
CA HIS A 229 -9.07 2.99 4.92
C HIS A 229 -8.78 3.32 6.40
N VAL A 230 -9.11 4.53 6.89
CA VAL A 230 -8.85 5.01 8.27
C VAL A 230 -10.15 5.30 9.04
N LYS A 231 -11.32 4.94 8.49
CA LYS A 231 -12.61 5.18 9.15
C LYS A 231 -12.83 4.18 10.29
N VAL A 232 -12.82 4.69 11.53
CA VAL A 232 -13.31 3.94 12.70
C VAL A 232 -14.81 4.19 12.79
N THR A 233 -15.60 3.23 12.30
CA THR A 233 -17.06 3.28 12.43
C THR A 233 -17.46 2.46 13.66
N SER A 234 -18.07 3.11 14.66
CA SER A 234 -18.71 2.41 15.79
C SER A 234 -20.19 2.24 15.49
N GLU A 235 -20.56 1.12 14.88
CA GLU A 235 -21.96 0.77 14.64
C GLU A 235 -22.33 -0.44 15.48
N ALA A 236 -23.41 -0.33 16.27
CA ALA A 236 -24.04 -1.50 16.85
C ALA A 236 -24.66 -2.32 15.71
N LEU A 237 -24.47 -3.64 15.70
CA LEU A 237 -25.06 -4.57 14.70
C LEU A 237 -26.61 -4.66 14.80
N CYS A 238 -27.24 -3.66 15.42
CA CYS A 238 -28.63 -3.64 15.79
C CYS A 238 -29.44 -2.85 14.74
N HIS A 239 -29.96 -3.63 13.78
CA HIS A 239 -31.16 -3.41 12.96
C HIS A 239 -30.94 -3.04 11.48
N ALA A 240 -31.27 -4.03 10.64
CA ALA A 240 -31.40 -4.02 9.18
C ALA A 240 -30.09 -3.95 8.36
N GLY A 241 -29.85 -4.97 7.55
CA GLY A 241 -28.64 -5.18 6.73
C GLY A 241 -28.36 -4.18 5.61
N ARG A 242 -28.83 -2.93 5.72
CA ARG A 242 -28.45 -1.82 4.84
C ARG A 242 -27.11 -1.17 5.24
N ASP A 243 -26.77 -1.15 6.53
CA ASP A 243 -25.56 -0.46 7.01
C ASP A 243 -24.26 -1.25 6.74
N LEU A 244 -24.33 -2.59 6.73
CA LEU A 244 -23.17 -3.46 6.44
C LEU A 244 -22.80 -3.55 4.96
N GLN A 245 -23.76 -3.40 4.04
CA GLN A 245 -23.45 -3.34 2.60
C GLN A 245 -22.62 -2.09 2.27
N GLN A 246 -22.87 -0.97 2.98
CA GLN A 246 -22.08 0.25 2.84
C GLN A 246 -20.64 0.06 3.35
N ILE A 247 -20.44 -0.65 4.47
CA ILE A 247 -19.10 -0.98 4.99
C ILE A 247 -18.30 -1.88 4.02
N ILE A 248 -18.97 -2.81 3.34
CA ILE A 248 -18.35 -3.66 2.31
C ILE A 248 -18.00 -2.84 1.05
N LEU A 249 -18.81 -1.84 0.69
CA LEU A 249 -18.53 -0.90 -0.40
C LEU A 249 -17.34 0.03 -0.09
N ASP A 250 -17.12 0.38 1.18
CA ASP A 250 -16.04 1.28 1.65
C ASP A 250 -14.64 0.61 1.74
N GLN A 251 -14.46 -0.63 1.29
CA GLN A 251 -13.17 -1.36 1.25
C GLN A 251 -12.40 -1.40 2.59
N CYS A 252 -13.09 -1.59 3.71
CA CYS A 252 -12.44 -1.75 5.02
C CYS A 252 -11.83 -3.16 5.20
N TYR A 253 -10.59 -3.24 5.67
CA TYR A 253 -9.86 -4.51 5.93
C TYR A 253 -9.50 -4.73 7.41
N ASN A 254 -9.97 -3.86 8.30
CA ASN A 254 -9.72 -3.93 9.74
C ASN A 254 -11.03 -3.74 10.48
N PHE A 255 -11.37 -4.69 11.34
CA PHE A 255 -12.61 -4.67 12.10
C PHE A 255 -12.31 -4.90 13.58
N VAL A 256 -12.92 -4.08 14.44
CA VAL A 256 -12.87 -4.25 15.89
C VAL A 256 -14.29 -4.52 16.36
N CYS A 257 -14.57 -5.75 16.77
CA CYS A 257 -15.87 -6.18 17.27
C CYS A 257 -15.85 -6.11 18.79
N VAL A 258 -16.69 -5.26 19.39
CA VAL A 258 -16.68 -5.00 20.84
C VAL A 258 -17.86 -5.67 21.51
N ASN A 259 -17.57 -6.60 22.41
CA ASN A 259 -18.53 -7.34 23.20
C ASN A 259 -18.42 -6.90 24.67
N VAL A 260 -19.54 -6.57 25.31
CA VAL A 260 -19.55 -6.05 26.69
C VAL A 260 -20.33 -6.97 27.60
N MET A 261 -19.73 -7.38 28.72
CA MET A 261 -20.32 -8.26 29.74
C MET A 261 -20.76 -9.65 29.27
N THR A 262 -20.40 -10.05 28.05
CA THR A 262 -20.67 -11.37 27.49
C THR A 262 -19.37 -12.08 27.10
N SER A 263 -19.30 -13.39 27.38
CA SER A 263 -18.24 -14.28 26.89
C SER A 263 -18.58 -14.91 25.54
N ASP A 264 -19.77 -14.65 25.01
CA ASP A 264 -20.25 -15.26 23.78
C ASP A 264 -19.68 -14.53 22.57
N LEU A 265 -19.37 -15.29 21.52
CA LEU A 265 -18.77 -14.79 20.28
C LEU A 265 -19.82 -14.51 19.20
N GLN A 266 -21.09 -14.33 19.57
CA GLN A 266 -22.20 -14.29 18.62
C GLN A 266 -22.11 -13.10 17.65
N GLU A 267 -21.72 -11.92 18.13
CA GLU A 267 -21.52 -10.74 17.27
C GLU A 267 -20.32 -10.93 16.35
N THR A 268 -19.22 -11.44 16.90
CA THR A 268 -18.01 -11.77 16.14
C THR A 268 -18.31 -12.79 15.04
N GLN A 269 -19.10 -13.84 15.33
CA GLN A 269 -19.53 -14.84 14.35
C GLN A 269 -20.35 -14.22 13.23
N LYS A 270 -21.34 -13.36 13.56
CA LYS A 270 -22.14 -12.66 12.55
C LYS A 270 -21.25 -11.82 11.61
N LEU A 271 -20.31 -11.07 12.18
CA LEU A 271 -19.36 -10.29 11.39
C LEU A 271 -18.51 -11.19 10.49
N LEU A 272 -17.98 -12.30 11.02
CA LEU A 272 -17.17 -13.23 10.25
C LEU A 272 -17.95 -13.83 9.08
N SER A 273 -19.18 -14.28 9.29
CA SER A 273 -20.03 -14.82 8.21
C SER A 273 -20.26 -13.80 7.11
N ILE A 274 -20.48 -12.53 7.46
CA ILE A 274 -20.63 -11.44 6.48
C ILE A 274 -19.32 -11.20 5.72
N LEU A 275 -18.18 -11.22 6.42
CA LEU A 275 -16.87 -11.03 5.79
C LEU A 275 -16.49 -12.20 4.88
N GLU A 276 -16.89 -13.42 5.21
CA GLU A 276 -16.68 -14.62 4.38
C GLU A 276 -17.50 -14.58 3.09
N GLU A 277 -18.72 -14.03 3.14
CA GLU A 277 -19.55 -13.79 1.96
C GLU A 277 -19.02 -12.60 1.13
N SER A 278 -18.34 -11.65 1.78
CA SER A 278 -17.73 -10.51 1.10
C SER A 278 -16.43 -10.90 0.39
N HIS A 279 -16.22 -10.43 -0.84
CA HIS A 279 -14.99 -10.67 -1.59
C HIS A 279 -13.78 -9.83 -1.11
N LEU A 280 -13.87 -9.17 0.06
CA LEU A 280 -12.83 -8.29 0.59
C LEU A 280 -11.51 -9.03 0.88
N SER A 281 -11.60 -10.27 1.38
CA SER A 281 -10.41 -11.04 1.76
C SER A 281 -9.58 -11.58 0.58
N ILE A 282 -10.05 -11.39 -0.66
CA ILE A 282 -9.35 -11.82 -1.88
C ILE A 282 -8.08 -10.98 -2.11
N LEU A 283 -8.15 -9.67 -1.86
CA LEU A 283 -7.06 -8.73 -2.20
C LEU A 283 -6.06 -8.56 -1.05
N TYR A 284 -6.55 -8.60 0.19
CA TYR A 284 -5.73 -8.30 1.36
C TYR A 284 -6.28 -9.04 2.59
N PRO A 285 -5.41 -9.61 3.47
CA PRO A 285 -5.88 -10.32 4.66
C PRO A 285 -6.67 -9.38 5.56
N VAL A 286 -7.92 -9.73 5.85
CA VAL A 286 -8.81 -8.92 6.71
C VAL A 286 -8.48 -9.21 8.17
N VAL A 287 -8.19 -8.18 8.97
CA VAL A 287 -7.91 -8.35 10.41
C VAL A 287 -9.17 -8.06 11.21
N VAL A 288 -9.55 -9.00 12.06
CA VAL A 288 -10.69 -8.87 12.98
C VAL A 288 -10.18 -9.01 14.41
N VAL A 289 -10.42 -8.01 15.25
CA VAL A 289 -10.11 -8.05 16.69
C VAL A 289 -11.41 -8.11 17.48
N SER A 290 -11.67 -9.25 18.12
CA SER A 290 -12.81 -9.46 19.03
C SER A 290 -12.42 -8.98 20.43
N VAL A 291 -12.92 -7.82 20.82
CA VAL A 291 -12.66 -7.20 22.13
C VAL A 291 -13.77 -7.59 23.10
N HIS A 292 -13.41 -8.09 24.28
CA HIS A 292 -14.36 -8.46 25.33
C HIS A 292 -14.08 -7.67 26.60
N PHE A 293 -15.05 -6.88 27.03
CA PHE A 293 -15.05 -6.22 28.32
C PHE A 293 -15.66 -7.16 29.36
N LEU A 294 -14.84 -7.67 30.27
CA LEU A 294 -15.23 -8.68 31.25
C LEU A 294 -14.80 -8.31 32.67
N ASP A 295 -15.61 -8.68 33.65
CA ASP A 295 -15.25 -8.51 35.06
C ASP A 295 -14.23 -9.58 35.49
N PHE A 296 -12.97 -9.14 35.66
CA PHE A 296 -11.89 -9.96 36.21
C PHE A 296 -10.78 -9.10 36.82
N LYS A 297 -10.08 -9.63 37.84
CA LYS A 297 -8.95 -8.93 38.49
C LYS A 297 -7.61 -9.16 37.80
N LEU A 298 -7.28 -10.42 37.53
CA LEU A 298 -6.01 -10.84 36.89
C LEU A 298 -6.28 -11.90 35.81
N VAL A 299 -7.19 -12.82 36.07
CA VAL A 299 -7.62 -13.86 35.13
C VAL A 299 -9.15 -13.94 35.15
N PRO A 300 -9.81 -14.05 33.99
CA PRO A 300 -11.24 -14.31 33.90
C PRO A 300 -11.66 -15.61 34.60
N PRO A 301 -12.92 -15.73 35.07
CA PRO A 301 -13.45 -16.98 35.60
C PRO A 301 -13.29 -18.14 34.60
N SER A 302 -12.94 -19.34 35.08
CA SER A 302 -12.60 -20.50 34.24
C SER A 302 -13.69 -20.81 33.19
N GLN A 303 -14.97 -20.72 33.56
CA GLN A 303 -16.09 -20.97 32.64
C GLN A 303 -16.17 -19.94 31.50
N LYS A 304 -15.90 -18.65 31.78
CA LYS A 304 -15.88 -17.60 30.75
C LYS A 304 -14.66 -17.76 29.84
N MET A 305 -13.53 -18.19 30.40
CA MET A 305 -12.33 -18.48 29.63
C MET A 305 -12.55 -19.64 28.66
N GLU A 306 -13.18 -20.73 29.10
CA GLU A 306 -13.55 -21.87 28.22
C GLU A 306 -14.39 -21.43 27.02
N ASN A 307 -15.39 -20.56 27.24
CA ASN A 307 -16.21 -20.02 26.16
C ASN A 307 -15.39 -19.17 25.19
N LEU A 308 -14.52 -18.29 25.70
CA LEU A 308 -13.66 -17.43 24.88
C LEU A 308 -12.63 -18.23 24.06
N MET A 309 -12.17 -19.38 24.57
CA MET A 309 -11.21 -20.23 23.87
C MET A 309 -11.75 -20.80 22.56
N GLN A 310 -13.08 -20.79 22.33
CA GLN A 310 -13.68 -21.10 21.04
C GLN A 310 -13.18 -20.18 19.91
N ILE A 311 -12.65 -18.99 20.23
CA ILE A 311 -12.02 -18.09 19.26
C ILE A 311 -10.90 -18.76 18.47
N ARG A 312 -10.22 -19.77 19.03
CA ARG A 312 -9.16 -20.54 18.34
C ARG A 312 -9.72 -21.33 17.17
N GLU A 313 -10.85 -21.99 17.35
CA GLU A 313 -11.49 -22.78 16.29
C GLU A 313 -12.06 -21.87 15.21
N PHE A 314 -12.74 -20.78 15.58
CA PHE A 314 -13.21 -19.79 14.60
C PHE A 314 -12.06 -19.18 13.80
N ALA A 315 -10.99 -18.78 14.49
CA ALA A 315 -9.82 -18.20 13.85
C ALA A 315 -9.16 -19.17 12.85
N LYS A 316 -9.15 -20.47 13.15
CA LYS A 316 -8.61 -21.51 12.25
C LYS A 316 -9.45 -21.68 10.99
N GLU A 317 -10.78 -21.62 11.11
CA GLU A 317 -11.68 -21.74 9.96
C GLU A 317 -11.61 -20.50 9.06
N VAL A 318 -11.77 -19.30 9.63
CA VAL A 318 -11.78 -18.05 8.85
C VAL A 318 -10.41 -17.69 8.27
N LYS A 319 -9.31 -18.21 8.84
CA LYS A 319 -7.97 -18.09 8.26
C LYS A 319 -7.87 -18.72 6.87
N LYS A 320 -8.63 -19.80 6.59
CA LYS A 320 -8.71 -20.42 5.25
C LYS A 320 -9.33 -19.46 4.22
N ARG A 321 -10.11 -18.49 4.69
CA ARG A 321 -10.73 -17.42 3.90
C ARG A 321 -9.93 -16.12 3.94
N ASN A 322 -8.67 -16.16 4.37
CA ASN A 322 -7.77 -15.01 4.50
C ASN A 322 -8.29 -13.91 5.47
N ILE A 323 -9.02 -14.33 6.50
CA ILE A 323 -9.47 -13.48 7.61
C ILE A 323 -8.68 -13.87 8.87
N TRP A 324 -8.10 -12.89 9.55
CA TRP A 324 -7.24 -13.08 10.71
C TRP A 324 -7.93 -12.56 11.95
N LEU A 325 -8.43 -13.50 12.74
CA LEU A 325 -9.15 -13.24 13.98
C LEU A 325 -8.22 -13.32 15.19
N CYS A 326 -8.23 -12.29 16.03
CA CYS A 326 -7.58 -12.27 17.34
C CYS A 326 -8.57 -11.82 18.42
N GLY A 327 -8.38 -12.27 19.66
CA GLY A 327 -9.15 -11.83 20.81
C GLY A 327 -8.38 -10.84 21.67
N LEU A 328 -9.08 -9.89 22.27
CA LEU A 328 -8.56 -8.96 23.25
C LEU A 328 -9.50 -8.88 24.45
N LEU A 329 -8.97 -9.07 25.65
CA LEU A 329 -9.71 -8.97 26.88
C LEU A 329 -9.35 -7.66 27.58
N ILE A 330 -10.36 -6.92 27.99
CA ILE A 330 -10.21 -5.71 28.78
C ILE A 330 -11.00 -5.92 30.06
N SER A 331 -10.34 -5.77 31.21
CA SER A 331 -11.04 -5.92 32.48
C SER A 331 -11.96 -4.72 32.74
N TYR A 332 -13.22 -5.02 33.10
CA TYR A 332 -14.26 -4.02 33.32
C TYR A 332 -15.37 -4.58 34.23
N PRO A 333 -15.83 -3.83 35.26
CA PRO A 333 -15.48 -2.45 35.58
C PRO A 333 -14.15 -2.30 36.34
N GLN A 334 -13.51 -1.14 36.22
CA GLN A 334 -12.29 -0.75 36.94
C GLN A 334 -12.34 0.70 37.40
N ASP A 335 -11.43 1.08 38.30
CA ASP A 335 -11.14 2.49 38.61
C ASP A 335 -10.81 3.27 37.33
N GLU A 336 -11.25 4.52 37.24
CA GLU A 336 -11.15 5.34 36.01
C GLU A 336 -9.72 5.44 35.45
N GLN A 337 -8.71 5.61 36.33
CA GLN A 337 -7.30 5.65 35.92
C GLN A 337 -6.81 4.31 35.35
N LYS A 338 -7.22 3.18 35.94
CA LYS A 338 -6.83 1.85 35.46
C LYS A 338 -7.55 1.49 34.16
N LEU A 339 -8.81 1.89 34.03
CA LEU A 339 -9.57 1.71 32.81
C LEU A 339 -8.94 2.49 31.65
N GLN A 340 -8.54 3.75 31.87
CA GLN A 340 -7.84 4.55 30.85
C GLN A 340 -6.52 3.90 30.39
N GLU A 341 -5.73 3.35 31.32
CA GLU A 341 -4.49 2.65 30.95
C GLU A 341 -4.79 1.35 30.18
N SER A 342 -5.77 0.56 30.63
CA SER A 342 -6.18 -0.68 29.94
C SER A 342 -6.70 -0.39 28.53
N LEU A 343 -7.48 0.69 28.35
CA LEU A 343 -7.95 1.14 27.03
C LEU A 343 -6.78 1.59 26.14
N ARG A 344 -5.81 2.33 26.70
CA ARG A 344 -4.60 2.76 25.98
C ARG A 344 -3.76 1.56 25.53
N GLN A 345 -3.54 0.59 26.41
CA GLN A 345 -2.86 -0.66 26.07
C GLN A 345 -3.63 -1.45 25.01
N GLY A 346 -4.96 -1.55 25.14
CA GLY A 346 -5.82 -2.22 24.17
C GLY A 346 -5.70 -1.58 22.78
N ALA A 347 -5.70 -0.25 22.70
CA ALA A 347 -5.50 0.48 21.45
C ALA A 347 -4.11 0.22 20.84
N ILE A 348 -3.05 0.17 21.65
CA ILE A 348 -1.69 -0.16 21.20
C ILE A 348 -1.62 -1.60 20.66
N ILE A 349 -2.25 -2.55 21.35
CA ILE A 349 -2.32 -3.95 20.93
C ILE A 349 -3.06 -4.07 19.60
N ILE A 350 -4.23 -3.46 19.47
CA ILE A 350 -5.02 -3.46 18.23
C ILE A 350 -4.21 -2.85 17.08
N ALA A 351 -3.57 -1.69 17.31
CA ALA A 351 -2.74 -1.03 16.31
C ALA A 351 -1.57 -1.92 15.88
N SER A 352 -0.96 -2.65 16.82
CA SER A 352 0.13 -3.59 16.56
C SER A 352 -0.34 -4.80 15.75
N LEU A 353 -1.49 -5.38 16.08
CA LEU A 353 -2.10 -6.48 15.32
C LEU A 353 -2.41 -6.06 13.87
N ILE A 354 -2.98 -4.87 13.68
CA ILE A 354 -3.30 -4.31 12.36
C ILE A 354 -2.03 -4.00 11.57
N LYS A 355 -1.00 -3.45 12.24
CA LYS A 355 0.26 -3.05 11.61
C LYS A 355 1.08 -4.26 11.17
N GLU A 356 1.32 -5.19 12.09
CA GLU A 356 2.23 -6.32 11.89
C GLU A 356 1.58 -7.42 11.05
N ARG A 357 0.24 -7.54 11.10
CA ARG A 357 -0.51 -8.45 10.25
C ARG A 357 0.13 -9.85 10.27
N ASN A 358 0.31 -10.37 11.49
CA ASN A 358 1.06 -11.58 11.72
C ASN A 358 0.10 -12.76 11.92
N SER A 359 0.13 -13.71 10.99
CA SER A 359 -0.73 -14.89 11.04
C SER A 359 -0.44 -15.86 12.20
N GLY A 360 0.68 -15.68 12.92
CA GLY A 360 1.09 -16.46 14.09
C GLY A 360 0.36 -16.08 15.38
N LEU A 361 -0.29 -14.91 15.43
CA LEU A 361 -1.12 -14.47 16.56
C LEU A 361 -2.61 -14.80 16.39
N VAL A 362 -2.97 -15.39 15.25
CA VAL A 362 -4.37 -15.75 14.93
C VAL A 362 -4.90 -16.77 15.95
N GLY A 363 -6.07 -16.48 16.50
CA GLY A 363 -6.72 -17.28 17.54
C GLY A 363 -6.20 -17.04 18.96
N GLN A 364 -5.24 -16.14 19.17
CA GLN A 364 -4.77 -15.81 20.52
C GLN A 364 -5.74 -14.88 21.25
N LEU A 365 -5.82 -15.03 22.58
CA LEU A 365 -6.49 -14.10 23.49
C LEU A 365 -5.43 -13.25 24.18
N LEU A 366 -5.39 -11.97 23.82
CA LEU A 366 -4.52 -10.98 24.44
C LEU A 366 -5.27 -10.29 25.57
N ILE A 367 -4.54 -9.69 26.51
CA ILE A 367 -5.11 -8.96 27.65
C ILE A 367 -4.51 -7.56 27.64
N ALA A 368 -5.35 -6.55 27.85
CA ALA A 368 -4.96 -5.17 28.03
C ALA A 368 -5.09 -4.71 29.49
#